data_AF-A0A2U1RKE3-F1
#
_entry.id   AF-A0A2U1RKE3-F1
#
_cell.length_a   1.000
_cell.length_b   1.000
_cell.length_c   1.000
_cell.angle_alpha   90.00
_cell.angle_beta   90.00
_cell.angle_gamma   90.00
#
_symmetry.space_group_name_H-M   'P 1'
#
loop_
_entity.id
_entity.type
_entity.pdbx_description
1 polymer ?
#
loop_
_entity_poly.entity_id
_entity_poly.type
_entity_poly.pdbx_seq_one_letter_code
_entity_poly.pdbx_strand_id
1 'polypeptide(L)'
;MNAPLLTHLLDLLFQDPSVHRQAKDRLSDWILDRHAWGLPLNDRTLLEYLHTVHPHIFERLRSHPRVKDEIDQLLATEHRLSLPHDATPSRA
;
A
#
# COMPACT_ATOMS: atom_id res chain seq x y z
N MET A 1 -10.02 17.43 8.24
CA MET A 1 -8.82 16.75 8.75
C MET A 1 -8.56 15.58 7.83
N ASN A 2 -7.46 15.60 7.06
CA ASN A 2 -7.13 14.52 6.13
C ASN A 2 -6.72 13.31 6.98
N ALA A 3 -7.58 12.30 7.13
CA ALA A 3 -7.20 11.08 7.83
C ALA A 3 -6.02 10.43 7.07
N PRO A 4 -5.05 9.82 7.77
CA PRO A 4 -3.88 9.25 7.10
C PRO A 4 -4.31 8.24 6.04
N LEU A 5 -3.59 8.18 4.92
CA LEU A 5 -3.91 7.32 3.79
C LEU A 5 -4.15 5.87 4.22
N LEU A 6 -3.37 5.37 5.19
CA LEU A 6 -3.58 4.07 5.82
C LEU A 6 -5.04 3.86 6.29
N THR A 7 -5.62 4.84 7.00
CA THR A 7 -7.00 4.77 7.48
C THR A 7 -7.99 4.75 6.33
N HIS A 8 -7.76 5.54 5.27
CA HIS A 8 -8.61 5.52 4.07
C HIS A 8 -8.54 4.18 3.33
N LEU A 9 -7.35 3.60 3.21
CA LEU A 9 -7.16 2.29 2.58
C LEU A 9 -7.87 1.20 3.38
N LEU A 10 -7.71 1.18 4.70
CA LEU A 10 -8.39 0.23 5.58
C LEU A 10 -9.92 0.39 5.50
N ASP A 11 -10.43 1.62 5.55
CA ASP A 11 -11.88 1.88 5.44
C ASP A 11 -12.43 1.35 4.12
N LEU A 12 -11.78 1.65 2.99
CA LEU A 12 -12.17 1.12 1.68
C LEU A 12 -12.16 -0.41 1.65
N LEU A 13 -11.13 -1.05 2.21
CA LEU A 13 -11.04 -2.51 2.25
C LEU A 13 -12.15 -3.16 3.09
N PHE A 14 -12.45 -2.58 4.25
CA PHE A 14 -13.46 -3.11 5.16
C PHE A 14 -14.88 -2.81 4.68
N GLN A 15 -15.11 -1.71 3.99
CA GLN A 15 -16.40 -1.37 3.38
C GLN A 15 -16.62 -2.05 2.03
N ASP A 16 -15.57 -2.45 1.31
CA ASP A 16 -15.72 -3.11 0.01
C ASP A 16 -16.45 -4.47 0.19
N PRO A 17 -17.63 -4.64 -0.43
CA PRO A 17 -18.43 -5.86 -0.29
C PRO A 17 -17.84 -7.03 -1.07
N SER A 18 -16.91 -6.77 -1.97
CA SER A 18 -16.27 -7.80 -2.79
C SER A 18 -15.00 -8.35 -2.15
N VAL A 19 -14.45 -7.67 -1.14
CA VAL A 19 -13.40 -8.21 -0.30
C VAL A 19 -14.03 -9.29 0.59
N HIS A 20 -13.68 -10.54 0.32
CA HIS A 20 -14.19 -11.67 1.07
C HIS A 20 -13.87 -11.54 2.57
N ARG A 21 -14.79 -12.02 3.42
CA ARG A 21 -14.63 -12.04 4.88
C ARG A 21 -13.28 -12.65 5.30
N GLN A 22 -12.85 -13.72 4.65
CA GLN A 22 -11.57 -14.38 4.94
C GLN A 22 -10.36 -13.46 4.71
N ALA A 23 -10.38 -12.59 3.71
CA ALA A 23 -9.31 -11.62 3.47
C ALA A 23 -9.30 -10.53 4.56
N LYS A 24 -10.47 -10.08 5.02
CA LYS A 24 -10.60 -9.13 6.15
C LYS A 24 -10.09 -9.74 7.46
N ASP A 25 -10.37 -11.02 7.67
CA ASP A 25 -9.92 -11.77 8.85
C ASP A 25 -8.39 -11.89 8.87
N ARG A 26 -7.78 -12.32 7.75
CA ARG A 26 -6.32 -12.37 7.60
C ARG A 26 -5.66 -11.00 7.70
N LEU A 27 -6.28 -9.95 7.18
CA LEU A 27 -5.77 -8.60 7.30
C LEU A 27 -5.77 -8.15 8.77
N SER A 28 -6.85 -8.46 9.50
CA SER A 28 -6.96 -8.17 10.94
C SER A 28 -5.88 -8.91 11.74
N ASP A 29 -5.70 -10.20 11.46
CA ASP A 29 -4.68 -11.04 12.10
C ASP A 29 -3.27 -10.49 11.87
N TRP A 30 -2.96 -10.14 10.62
CA TRP A 30 -1.68 -9.52 10.27
C TRP A 30 -1.45 -8.16 10.95
N ILE A 31 -2.49 -7.32 11.06
CA ILE A 31 -2.40 -6.03 11.78
C ILE A 31 -2.09 -6.27 13.27
N LEU A 32 -2.79 -7.22 13.88
CA LEU A 32 -2.60 -7.58 15.29
C LEU A 32 -1.20 -8.16 15.54
N ASP A 33 -0.73 -9.03 14.66
CA ASP A 33 0.62 -9.60 14.72
C ASP A 33 1.65 -8.46 14.66
N ARG A 34 1.60 -7.58 13.66
CA ARG A 34 2.52 -6.44 13.57
C ARG A 34 2.53 -5.57 14.81
N HIS A 35 1.36 -5.27 15.36
CA HIS A 35 1.26 -4.52 16.61
C HIS A 35 1.92 -5.27 17.78
N ALA A 36 1.71 -6.58 17.90
CA ALA A 36 2.34 -7.40 18.94
C ALA A 36 3.88 -7.41 18.84
N TRP A 37 4.42 -7.39 17.62
CA TRP A 37 5.86 -7.31 17.37
C TRP A 37 6.43 -5.88 17.37
N GLY A 38 5.60 -4.85 17.59
CA GLY A 38 6.02 -3.45 17.53
C GLY A 38 6.47 -3.01 16.13
N LEU A 39 6.03 -3.70 15.08
CA LEU A 39 6.36 -3.37 13.70
C LEU A 39 5.52 -2.18 13.21
N PRO A 40 6.09 -1.30 12.38
CA PRO A 40 5.35 -0.17 11.83
C PRO A 40 4.21 -0.67 10.94
N LEU A 41 3.03 -0.10 11.15
CA LEU A 41 1.88 -0.20 10.27
C LEU A 41 1.71 1.14 9.55
N ASN A 42 1.99 1.14 8.25
CA ASN A 42 1.86 2.30 7.37
C ASN A 42 1.29 1.88 6.01
N ASP A 43 0.88 2.86 5.21
CA ASP A 43 0.33 2.68 3.86
C ASP A 43 1.20 1.76 2.99
N ARG A 44 2.52 1.97 3.00
CA ARG A 44 3.47 1.11 2.27
C ARG A 44 3.43 -0.36 2.69
N THR A 45 3.60 -0.65 3.98
CA THR A 45 3.64 -2.03 4.48
C THR A 45 2.31 -2.74 4.28
N LEU A 46 1.19 -2.00 4.33
CA LEU A 46 -0.12 -2.51 3.96
C LEU A 46 -0.18 -2.88 2.47
N LEU A 47 0.27 -2.00 1.58
CA LEU A 47 0.28 -2.25 0.14
C LEU A 47 1.17 -3.45 -0.23
N GLU A 48 2.35 -3.59 0.40
CA GLU A 48 3.24 -4.74 0.21
C GLU A 48 2.60 -6.06 0.67
N TYR A 49 1.94 -6.05 1.83
CA TYR A 49 1.21 -7.21 2.33
C TYR A 49 0.07 -7.60 1.37
N LEU A 50 -0.71 -6.62 0.92
CA LEU A 50 -1.81 -6.87 -0.02
C LEU A 50 -1.30 -7.38 -1.37
N HIS A 51 -0.23 -6.80 -1.91
CA HIS A 51 0.38 -7.27 -3.15
C HIS A 51 0.85 -8.74 -3.04
N THR A 52 1.41 -9.11 -1.88
CA THR A 52 1.97 -10.46 -1.65
C THR A 52 0.89 -11.51 -1.34
N VAL A 53 -0.06 -11.19 -0.46
CA VAL A 53 -1.03 -12.16 0.08
C VAL A 53 -2.38 -12.09 -0.64
N HIS A 54 -2.77 -10.91 -1.12
CA HIS A 54 -4.07 -10.65 -1.74
C HIS A 54 -3.95 -9.79 -3.02
N PRO A 55 -3.22 -10.26 -4.06
CA PRO A 55 -2.90 -9.44 -5.23
C PRO A 55 -4.13 -8.88 -5.96
N HIS A 56 -5.23 -9.64 -5.97
CA HIS A 56 -6.51 -9.21 -6.53
C HIS A 56 -7.14 -8.01 -5.78
N ILE A 57 -6.92 -7.90 -4.47
CA ILE A 57 -7.38 -6.76 -3.66
C ILE A 57 -6.49 -5.54 -3.94
N PHE A 58 -5.18 -5.76 -4.00
CA PHE A 58 -4.22 -4.72 -4.32
C PHE A 58 -4.52 -4.06 -5.68
N GLU A 59 -4.75 -4.85 -6.73
CA GLU A 59 -5.06 -4.34 -8.08
C GLU A 59 -6.36 -3.51 -8.09
N ARG A 60 -7.35 -3.88 -7.27
CA ARG A 60 -8.57 -3.09 -7.12
C ARG A 60 -8.33 -1.77 -6.43
N LEU A 61 -7.59 -1.76 -5.31
CA LEU A 61 -7.23 -0.53 -4.62
C LEU A 61 -6.46 0.40 -5.56
N ARG A 62 -5.50 -0.14 -6.31
CA ARG A 62 -4.73 0.61 -7.31
C ARG A 62 -5.62 1.20 -8.41
N SER A 63 -6.71 0.53 -8.76
CA SER A 63 -7.69 1.02 -9.74
C SER A 63 -8.78 1.91 -9.13
N HIS A 64 -8.82 2.05 -7.80
CA HIS A 64 -9.90 2.75 -7.12
C HIS A 64 -9.70 4.27 -7.21
N PRO A 65 -10.64 5.03 -7.82
CA PRO A 65 -10.42 6.43 -8.18
C PRO A 65 -10.13 7.36 -7.00
N ARG A 66 -10.57 6.99 -5.79
CA ARG A 66 -10.33 7.77 -4.57
C ARG A 66 -8.90 7.69 -4.03
N VAL A 67 -8.19 6.60 -4.28
CA VAL A 67 -6.87 6.33 -3.69
C VAL A 67 -5.80 5.99 -4.72
N LYS A 68 -6.19 5.81 -6.00
CA LYS A 68 -5.29 5.50 -7.11
C LYS A 68 -4.14 6.50 -7.20
N ASP A 69 -4.43 7.80 -7.12
CA ASP A 69 -3.42 8.84 -7.28
C ASP A 69 -2.38 8.79 -6.15
N GLU A 70 -2.85 8.65 -4.91
CA GLU A 70 -1.98 8.52 -3.73
C GLU A 70 -1.15 7.22 -3.76
N ILE A 71 -1.75 6.10 -4.19
CA ILE A 71 -1.04 4.83 -4.36
C ILE A 71 0.02 4.94 -5.46
N ASP A 72 -0.32 5.52 -6.62
CA ASP A 72 0.61 5.65 -7.73
C ASP A 72 1.76 6.62 -7.39
N GLN A 73 1.46 7.71 -6.65
CA GLN A 73 2.47 8.62 -6.13
C GLN A 73 3.43 7.93 -5.15
N LEU A 74 2.92 7.10 -4.23
CA LEU A 74 3.73 6.30 -3.32
C LEU A 74 4.66 5.35 -4.08
N LEU A 75 4.13 4.63 -5.07
CA LEU A 75 4.90 3.68 -5.88
C LEU A 75 5.91 4.39 -6.80
N ALA A 76 5.58 5.56 -7.33
CA ALA A 76 6.49 6.35 -8.16
C ALA A 76 7.66 6.92 -7.36
N THR A 77 7.42 7.27 -6.08
CA THR A 77 8.47 7.75 -5.17
C THR A 77 9.52 6.66 -4.92
N GLU A 78 9.11 5.39 -4.84
CA GLU A 78 10.01 4.24 -4.72
C GLU A 78 10.87 4.02 -5.97
N HIS A 79 10.28 4.16 -7.15
CA HIS A 79 11.01 3.98 -8.41
C HIS A 79 12.09 5.06 -8.60
N ARG A 80 11.86 6.29 -8.12
CA ARG A 80 12.85 7.37 -8.17
C ARG A 80 14.02 7.17 -7.22
N LEU A 81 13.86 6.41 -6.14
CA LEU A 81 14.94 6.08 -5.20
C LEU A 81 15.85 4.95 -5.71
N SER A 82 15.45 4.27 -6.79
CA SER A 82 16.22 3.17 -7.41
C SER A 82 17.00 3.58 -8.66
N LEU A 83 16.99 4.87 -9.05
CA LEU A 83 17.81 5.37 -10.15
C LEU A 83 19.17 5.84 -9.63
N PRO A 84 20.31 5.30 -10.11
CA PRO A 84 21.60 5.89 -9.81
C PRO A 84 21.65 7.30 -10.40
N HIS A 85 21.97 8.28 -9.57
CA HIS A 85 22.12 9.69 -9.92
C HIS A 85 23.36 9.98 -10.81
N ASP A 86 24.03 8.95 -11.35
CA ASP A 86 25.30 9.11 -12.06
C ASP A 86 25.16 8.73 -13.53
N ALA A 87 24.61 9.66 -14.30
CA ALA A 87 24.80 9.70 -15.75
C ALA A 87 24.97 11.16 -16.16
N THR A 88 26.06 11.78 -15.67
CA THR A 88 26.62 12.96 -16.32
C THR A 88 27.48 12.48 -17.50
N PRO A 89 27.10 12.74 -18.76
CA PRO A 89 28.06 12.65 -19.85
C PRO A 89 29.00 13.85 -19.73
N SER A 90 30.05 13.72 -18.90
CA SER A 90 31.19 14.65 -18.95
C SER A 90 31.95 14.36 -20.24
N ARG A 91 31.51 15.06 -21.28
CA ARG A 91 32.17 15.22 -22.55
C ARG A 91 33.23 16.29 -22.39
N ALA A 92 34.50 15.90 -22.33
CA ALA A 92 35.67 16.73 -22.64
C ALA A 92 36.83 15.83 -23.05
#